data_AF-A0A1V9X0G8-F1
#
_entry.id   AF-A0A1V9X0G8-F1
#
_cell.length_a   1.000
_cell.length_b   1.000
_cell.length_c   1.000
_cell.angle_alpha   90.00
_cell.angle_beta   90.00
_cell.angle_gamma   90.00
#
_symmetry.space_group_name_H-M   'P 1'
#
loop_
_entity.id
_entity.type
_entity.pdbx_description
1 polymer ?
#
loop_
_entity_poly.entity_id
_entity_poly.type
_entity_poly.pdbx_seq_one_letter_code
_entity_poly.pdbx_strand_id
1 'polypeptide(L)'
;MRLTCKCHGVSGSCSVITCWKQLSPFRSVGEHIRNKYDLATQVKLNRRGRLQVRSKRHVRTPTADDLIFLQTSPDYCIVNTTAGSFGTRGRRCNKTSTGTERPTLYHHTADI
;
A
#
# COMPACT_ATOMS: atom_id res chain seq x y z
N MET A 1 2.39 -15.40 -4.56
CA MET A 1 1.88 -16.80 -4.59
C MET A 1 2.71 -17.62 -3.63
N ARG A 2 2.12 -18.66 -3.03
CA ARG A 2 2.81 -19.59 -2.14
C ARG A 2 2.69 -21.01 -2.66
N LEU A 3 3.71 -21.83 -2.44
CA LEU A 3 3.62 -23.26 -2.66
C LEU A 3 2.91 -23.87 -1.45
N THR A 4 1.77 -24.50 -1.67
CA THR A 4 1.04 -25.24 -0.63
C THR A 4 1.14 -26.71 -0.97
N CYS A 5 1.43 -27.54 0.03
CA CYS A 5 1.58 -28.97 -0.15
C CYS A 5 0.67 -29.74 0.81
N LYS A 6 0.25 -30.93 0.39
CA LYS A 6 -0.47 -31.89 1.21
C LYS A 6 0.27 -33.23 1.21
N CYS A 7 0.45 -33.79 2.41
CA CYS A 7 1.07 -35.09 2.61
C CYS A 7 0.02 -36.21 2.64
N HIS A 8 0.37 -37.35 2.06
CA HIS A 8 -0.55 -38.47 1.80
C HIS A 8 -0.01 -39.84 2.27
N GLY A 9 1.05 -39.90 3.06
CA GLY A 9 1.62 -41.14 3.57
C GLY A 9 0.87 -41.71 4.79
N VAL A 10 1.16 -42.97 5.12
CA VAL A 10 0.59 -43.68 6.27
C VAL A 10 0.83 -42.89 7.55
N SER A 11 -0.18 -42.81 8.41
CA SER A 11 -0.15 -42.04 9.66
C SER A 11 0.17 -40.54 9.47
N GLY A 12 -0.14 -39.97 8.30
CA GLY A 12 0.12 -38.55 8.01
C GLY A 12 1.57 -38.25 7.61
N SER A 13 2.38 -39.28 7.34
CA SER A 13 3.74 -39.09 6.82
C SER A 13 3.74 -38.42 5.44
N CYS A 14 4.85 -37.78 5.08
CA CYS A 14 5.02 -37.11 3.79
C CYS A 14 5.76 -37.97 2.75
N SER A 15 5.71 -39.31 2.87
CA SER A 15 6.34 -40.24 1.91
C SER A 15 5.80 -40.06 0.49
N VAL A 16 4.55 -39.60 0.38
CA VAL A 16 3.97 -39.05 -0.86
C VAL A 16 3.46 -37.64 -0.54
N ILE A 17 3.81 -36.67 -1.37
CA ILE A 17 3.43 -35.26 -1.21
C ILE A 17 3.01 -34.68 -2.55
N THR A 18 1.91 -33.92 -2.53
CA THR A 18 1.42 -33.19 -3.70
C THR A 18 1.42 -31.70 -3.39
N CYS A 19 2.02 -30.89 -4.25
CA CYS A 19 2.10 -29.44 -4.08
C CYS A 19 1.43 -28.70 -5.24
N TRP A 20 0.87 -27.54 -4.95
CA TRP A 20 0.30 -26.63 -5.94
C TRP A 20 0.59 -25.17 -5.58
N LYS A 21 0.57 -24.29 -6.57
CA LYS A 21 0.64 -22.84 -6.32
C LYS A 21 -0.72 -22.37 -5.85
N GLN A 22 -0.74 -21.79 -4.65
CA GLN A 22 -1.91 -21.16 -4.08
C GLN A 22 -1.71 -19.65 -4.02
N LEU A 23 -2.81 -18.89 -4.16
CA LEU A 23 -2.80 -17.46 -3.86
C LEU A 23 -2.42 -17.23 -2.39
N SER A 24 -1.72 -16.12 -2.16
CA SER A 24 -1.44 -15.66 -0.81
C SER A 24 -2.76 -15.20 -0.14
N PRO A 25 -2.88 -15.27 1.20
CA PRO A 25 -4.02 -14.69 1.89
C PRO A 25 -4.17 -13.21 1.53
N PHE A 26 -5.40 -12.75 1.28
CA PHE A 26 -5.65 -11.39 0.81
C PHE A 26 -5.13 -10.32 1.76
N ARG A 27 -5.19 -10.56 3.08
CA ARG A 27 -4.59 -9.66 4.09
C ARG A 27 -3.09 -9.43 3.83
N SER A 28 -2.34 -10.49 3.53
CA SER A 28 -0.90 -10.36 3.23
C SER A 28 -0.65 -9.57 1.95
N VAL A 29 -1.54 -9.69 0.96
CA VAL A 29 -1.49 -8.89 -0.27
C VAL A 29 -1.79 -7.42 0.04
N GLY A 30 -2.81 -7.14 0.85
CA GLY A 30 -3.17 -5.80 1.28
C GLY A 30 -2.05 -5.11 2.06
N GLU A 31 -1.41 -5.81 3.00
CA GLU A 31 -0.22 -5.31 3.72
C GLU A 31 0.95 -5.04 2.77
N HIS A 32 1.18 -5.92 1.78
CA HIS A 32 2.21 -5.71 0.78
C HIS A 32 1.96 -4.44 -0.05
N ILE A 33 0.72 -4.23 -0.52
CA ILE A 33 0.33 -3.05 -1.27
C ILE A 33 0.37 -1.79 -0.38
N ARG A 34 -0.03 -1.88 0.90
CA ARG A 34 0.07 -0.76 1.84
C ARG A 34 1.51 -0.31 2.04
N ASN A 35 2.45 -1.24 2.18
CA ASN A 35 3.87 -0.88 2.26
C ASN A 35 4.38 -0.21 0.98
N LYS A 36 3.88 -0.62 -0.20
CA LYS A 36 4.20 0.06 -1.47
C LYS A 36 3.57 1.45 -1.55
N TYR A 37 2.38 1.63 -0.98
CA TYR A 37 1.67 2.90 -0.88
C TYR A 37 2.46 3.88 -0.01
N ASP A 38 2.94 3.44 1.16
CA ASP A 38 3.75 4.27 2.07
C ASP A 38 5.10 4.68 1.48
N LEU A 39 5.58 3.94 0.45
CA LEU A 39 6.84 4.18 -0.26
C LEU A 39 6.63 4.75 -1.67
N ALA A 40 5.40 5.14 -2.03
CA ALA A 40 5.08 5.58 -3.38
C ALA A 40 5.91 6.81 -3.78
N THR A 41 6.29 6.90 -5.05
CA THR A 41 7.19 7.96 -5.54
C THR A 41 6.47 8.96 -6.45
N GLN A 42 6.62 10.26 -6.17
CA GLN A 42 6.11 11.30 -7.06
C GLN A 42 6.93 11.38 -8.36
N VAL A 43 6.24 11.30 -9.48
CA VAL A 43 6.83 11.47 -10.81
C VAL A 43 6.13 12.60 -11.58
N LYS A 44 6.80 13.12 -12.61
CA LYS A 44 6.26 14.11 -13.54
C LYS A 44 6.42 13.62 -14.97
N LEU A 45 5.46 13.98 -15.83
CA LEU A 45 5.59 13.78 -17.27
C LEU A 45 6.51 14.84 -17.85
N ASN A 46 7.50 14.42 -18.64
CA ASN A 46 8.27 15.34 -19.45
C ASN A 46 7.49 15.73 -20.72
N ARG A 47 7.98 16.71 -21.48
CA ARG A 47 7.36 17.16 -22.75
C ARG A 47 7.24 16.06 -23.82
N ARG A 48 7.96 14.94 -23.67
CA ARG A 48 7.92 13.76 -24.55
C ARG A 48 7.05 12.63 -23.98
N GLY A 49 6.26 12.90 -22.93
CA GLY A 49 5.38 11.92 -22.29
C GLY A 49 6.08 10.85 -21.43
N ARG A 50 7.38 10.99 -21.12
CA ARG A 50 8.10 10.03 -20.26
C ARG A 50 8.07 10.47 -18.81
N LEU A 51 7.88 9.51 -17.91
CA LEU A 51 7.91 9.72 -16.46
C LEU A 51 9.33 10.06 -16.01
N GLN A 52 9.44 11.09 -15.16
CA GLN A 52 10.68 11.52 -14.53
C GLN A 52 10.45 11.71 -13.03
N VAL A 53 11.33 11.13 -12.22
CA VAL A 53 11.31 11.32 -10.77
C VAL A 53 11.69 12.76 -10.45
N ARG A 54 10.96 13.41 -9.53
CA ARG A 54 11.17 14.83 -9.17
C ARG A 54 12.54 15.11 -8.54
N SER A 55 13.10 14.16 -7.79
CA SER A 55 14.36 14.32 -7.08
C SER A 55 15.40 13.30 -7.54
N LYS A 56 16.58 13.78 -7.96
CA LYS A 56 17.72 12.94 -8.38
C LYS A 56 18.70 12.60 -7.24
N ARG A 57 18.58 13.23 -6.07
CA ARG A 57 19.45 12.93 -4.92
C ARG A 57 18.70 12.00 -3.97
N HIS A 58 19.20 10.77 -3.83
CA HIS A 58 18.79 9.76 -2.85
C HIS A 58 17.42 9.07 -3.03
N VAL A 59 16.70 9.29 -4.14
CA VAL A 59 15.45 8.57 -4.43
C VAL A 59 15.73 7.46 -5.45
N ARG A 60 15.45 6.21 -5.07
CA ARG A 60 15.54 5.06 -6.00
C ARG A 60 14.58 5.27 -7.17
N THR A 61 15.02 4.94 -8.38
CA THR A 61 14.11 4.94 -9.53
C THR A 61 13.09 3.83 -9.32
N PRO A 62 11.78 4.13 -9.38
CA PRO A 62 10.74 3.13 -9.16
C PRO A 62 10.79 2.03 -10.21
N THR A 63 10.53 0.81 -9.76
CA THR A 63 10.43 -0.40 -10.59
C THR A 63 8.98 -0.62 -11.02
N ALA A 64 8.74 -1.65 -11.85
CA ALA A 64 7.39 -2.03 -12.27
C ALA A 64 6.49 -2.48 -11.10
N ASP A 65 7.09 -2.91 -9.98
CA ASP A 65 6.38 -3.37 -8.79
C ASP A 65 6.12 -2.25 -7.77
N ASP A 66 6.53 -1.01 -8.07
CA ASP A 66 6.37 0.13 -7.18
C ASP A 66 5.17 0.99 -7.57
N LEU A 67 4.54 1.60 -6.57
CA LEU A 67 3.48 2.58 -6.79
C LEU A 67 4.09 3.96 -7.06
N ILE A 68 3.54 4.65 -8.05
CA ILE A 68 3.92 6.00 -8.42
C ILE A 68 2.69 6.91 -8.42
N PHE A 69 2.92 8.20 -8.26
CA PHE A 69 1.86 9.18 -8.28
C PHE A 69 2.26 10.48 -8.97
N LEU A 70 1.26 11.20 -9.49
CA LEU A 70 1.48 12.42 -10.28
C LEU A 70 1.09 13.70 -9.54
N GLN A 71 0.07 13.63 -8.70
CA GLN A 71 -0.50 14.78 -7.99
C GLN A 71 -0.37 14.57 -6.49
N THR A 72 -0.32 15.64 -5.72
CA THR A 72 -0.28 15.51 -4.26
C THR A 72 -1.69 15.31 -3.74
N SER A 73 -1.85 14.44 -2.75
CA SER A 73 -3.14 14.20 -2.11
C SER A 73 -3.72 15.48 -1.48
N PRO A 74 -5.05 15.64 -1.50
CA PRO A 74 -5.71 16.75 -0.83
C PRO A 74 -5.65 16.59 0.70
N ASP A 75 -5.97 17.67 1.42
CA ASP A 75 -6.19 17.57 2.87
C ASP A 75 -7.53 16.87 3.16
N TYR A 76 -7.46 15.61 3.60
CA TYR A 76 -8.61 14.81 3.97
C TYR A 76 -9.22 15.16 5.34
N CYS A 77 -8.58 16.03 6.13
CA CYS A 77 -9.14 16.46 7.42
C CYS A 77 -10.39 17.34 7.23
N ILE A 78 -10.37 18.19 6.20
CA ILE A 78 -11.44 19.11 5.86
C ILE A 78 -12.38 18.52 4.81
N VAL A 79 -13.65 18.97 4.86
CA VAL A 79 -14.63 18.64 3.82
C VAL A 79 -14.21 19.34 2.53
N ASN A 80 -14.07 18.57 1.45
CA ASN A 80 -13.78 19.07 0.12
C ASN A 80 -14.59 18.28 -0.90
N THR A 81 -15.72 18.82 -1.33
CA THR A 81 -16.66 18.16 -2.25
C THR A 81 -16.06 17.95 -3.64
N THR A 82 -15.19 18.85 -4.10
CA THR A 82 -14.50 18.72 -5.40
C THR A 82 -13.52 17.55 -5.41
N ALA A 83 -12.81 17.33 -4.30
CA ALA A 83 -11.89 16.21 -4.14
C ALA A 83 -12.59 14.92 -3.63
N GLY A 84 -13.89 14.97 -3.33
CA GLY A 84 -14.63 13.84 -2.74
C GLY A 84 -14.30 13.55 -1.27
N SER A 85 -13.67 14.48 -0.56
CA SER A 85 -13.36 14.35 0.88
C SER A 85 -14.54 14.77 1.73
N PHE A 86 -14.97 13.89 2.64
CA PHE A 86 -16.01 14.18 3.64
C PHE A 86 -15.45 14.74 4.96
N GLY A 87 -14.14 14.97 5.04
CA GLY A 87 -13.47 15.29 6.30
C GLY A 87 -13.42 14.11 7.28
N THR A 88 -12.85 14.33 8.47
CA THR A 88 -12.66 13.29 9.50
C THR A 88 -13.57 13.42 10.72
N ARG A 89 -14.42 14.46 10.77
CA ARG A 89 -15.31 14.73 11.92
C ARG A 89 -16.28 13.57 12.17
N GLY A 90 -16.39 13.14 13.42
CA GLY A 90 -17.31 12.07 13.84
C GLY A 90 -16.81 10.64 13.59
N ARG A 91 -15.59 10.46 13.05
CA ARG A 91 -14.96 9.14 12.93
C ARG A 91 -14.50 8.62 14.30
N ARG A 92 -14.60 7.31 14.51
CA ARG A 92 -14.04 6.64 15.69
C ARG A 92 -12.52 6.75 15.66
N CYS A 93 -11.91 7.02 16.80
CA CYS A 93 -10.46 7.14 16.97
C CYS A 93 -9.97 6.29 18.15
N ASN A 94 -8.68 5.95 18.12
CA ASN A 94 -8.00 5.23 19.18
C ASN A 94 -7.00 6.16 19.89
N LYS A 95 -7.31 6.53 21.14
CA LYS A 95 -6.50 7.46 21.95
C LYS A 95 -5.11 6.92 22.30
N THR A 96 -4.94 5.60 22.36
CA THR A 96 -3.65 4.97 22.71
C THR A 96 -2.74 4.75 21.50
N SER A 97 -3.27 4.85 20.29
CA SER A 97 -2.48 4.73 19.05
C SER A 97 -1.44 5.84 18.97
N THR A 98 -0.42 5.69 18.12
CA THR A 98 0.61 6.72 17.82
C THR A 98 0.57 7.19 16.37
N GLY A 99 -0.39 6.68 15.58
CA GLY A 99 -0.50 6.92 14.15
C GLY A 99 -1.81 7.61 13.75
N THR A 100 -2.27 7.33 12.53
CA THR A 100 -3.47 7.90 11.89
C THR A 100 -4.78 7.67 12.65
N GLU A 101 -4.84 6.72 13.58
CA GLU A 101 -6.02 6.48 14.41
C GLU A 101 -6.13 7.44 15.60
N ARG A 102 -5.14 8.30 15.84
CA ARG A 102 -5.16 9.24 16.98
C ARG A 102 -6.30 10.26 16.85
N PRO A 103 -6.79 10.82 17.98
CA PRO A 103 -7.84 11.85 17.98
C PRO A 103 -7.38 13.23 17.49
N THR A 104 -6.08 13.44 17.31
CA THR A 104 -5.52 14.70 16.79
C THR A 104 -5.53 14.70 15.27
N LEU A 105 -5.66 15.88 14.66
CA LEU A 105 -5.47 16.12 13.22
C LEU A 105 -4.09 15.63 12.79
N TYR A 106 -3.95 14.35 12.47
CA TYR A 106 -2.83 13.87 11.68
C TYR A 106 -3.07 14.40 10.27
N HIS A 107 -2.29 15.40 9.88
CA HIS A 107 -2.02 15.64 8.47
C HIS A 107 -1.22 14.45 7.95
N HIS A 108 -1.90 13.32 7.75
CA HIS A 108 -1.40 12.36 6.78
C HIS A 108 -1.74 12.95 5.43
N THR A 109 -0.84 13.79 4.93
CA THR A 109 -0.62 13.90 3.50
C THR A 109 -0.05 12.55 3.10
N ALA A 110 -0.92 11.56 2.97
CA ALA A 110 -0.51 10.36 2.29
C ALA A 110 -0.37 10.77 0.84
N ASP A 111 0.82 11.28 0.49
CA ASP A 111 1.10 11.88 -0.80
C ASP A 111 0.96 10.81 -1.88
N ILE A 112 -0.24 10.68 -2.44
CA ILE A 112 -0.55 10.03 -3.72
C ILE A 112 -1.46 10.94 -4.53
#